data_AF-A0A0R3N7X9-F1
#
_entry.id   AF-A0A0R3N7X9-F1
#
_cell.length_a   1.000
_cell.length_b   1.000
_cell.length_c   1.000
_cell.angle_alpha   90.00
_cell.angle_beta   90.00
_cell.angle_gamma   90.00
#
_symmetry.space_group_name_H-M   'P 1'
#
loop_
_entity.id
_entity.type
_entity.pdbx_description
1 polymer ?
#
loop_
_entity_poly.entity_id
_entity_poly.type
_entity_poly.pdbx_seq_one_letter_code
_entity_poly.pdbx_strand_id
1 'polypeptide(L)'
;MVEILVRNGLAAIYGERKKCPHHYPDSRPQSNSNPQESWCYPLAALGACREWLQDVYIEGGKFSNYLKGKVSRHNLAPSIARVAIGALIPAQITA
;
A
#
# COMPACT_ATOMS: atom_id res chain seq x y z
N MET A 1 4.37 0.29 3.05
CA MET A 1 5.48 0.64 3.96
C MET A 1 5.82 -0.43 4.99
N VAL A 2 4.86 -1.12 5.64
CA VAL A 2 5.19 -2.13 6.67
C VAL A 2 6.11 -3.24 6.13
N GLU A 3 5.79 -3.83 4.98
CA GLU A 3 6.66 -4.84 4.36
C GLU A 3 8.03 -4.24 3.97
N ILE A 4 8.04 -3.01 3.47
CA ILE A 4 9.24 -2.32 2.97
C ILE A 4 10.26 -2.09 4.09
N LEU A 5 9.88 -1.42 5.18
CA LEU A 5 10.84 -1.07 6.23
C LEU A 5 11.27 -2.26 7.08
N VAL A 6 10.33 -3.15 7.43
CA VAL A 6 10.60 -4.23 8.39
C VAL A 6 11.24 -5.44 7.73
N ARG A 7 10.86 -5.78 6.48
CA ARG A 7 11.38 -7.00 5.83
C ARG A 7 12.61 -6.77 4.96
N ASN A 8 12.84 -5.56 4.47
CA ASN A 8 13.97 -5.27 3.57
C ASN A 8 15.13 -4.55 4.27
N GLY A 9 15.13 -4.46 5.60
CA GLY A 9 16.24 -3.86 6.37
C GLY A 9 16.40 -2.34 6.20
N LEU A 10 15.42 -1.66 5.60
CA LEU A 10 15.52 -0.23 5.30
C LEU A 10 15.49 0.67 6.55
N ALA A 11 15.12 0.13 7.71
CA ALA A 11 15.25 0.83 8.98
C ALA A 11 16.71 1.20 9.31
N ALA A 12 17.69 0.39 8.87
CA ALA A 12 19.11 0.71 9.04
C ALA A 12 19.56 1.93 8.21
N ILE A 13 18.83 2.24 7.12
CA ILE A 13 19.16 3.33 6.20
C ILE A 13 18.39 4.61 6.56
N TYR A 14 17.08 4.49 6.80
CA TYR A 14 16.19 5.63 6.99
C TYR A 14 15.79 5.87 8.45
N GLY A 15 16.10 4.93 9.34
CA GLY A 15 15.70 4.94 10.74
C GLY A 15 14.45 4.10 11.03
N GLU A 16 14.25 3.82 12.31
CA GLU A 16 13.08 3.07 12.79
C GLU A 16 11.79 3.89 12.68
N ARG A 17 10.69 3.18 12.37
CA ARG A 17 9.33 3.74 12.48
C ARG A 17 8.95 3.92 13.95
N LYS A 18 8.06 4.87 14.24
CA LYS A 18 7.58 5.17 15.59
C LYS A 18 6.07 5.04 15.67
N LYS A 19 5.55 4.73 16.86
CA LYS A 19 4.12 4.82 17.13
C LYS A 19 3.74 6.28 17.38
N CYS A 20 2.64 6.70 16.80
CA CYS A 20 2.04 8.02 16.98
C CYS A 20 0.57 7.84 17.35
N PRO A 21 0.09 8.46 18.45
CA PRO A 21 -1.35 8.48 18.73
C PRO A 21 -2.06 9.32 17.68
N HIS A 22 -3.05 8.74 17.00
CA HIS A 22 -3.92 9.43 16.07
C HIS A 22 -5.32 9.56 16.66
N HIS A 23 -5.87 10.77 16.60
CA HIS A 23 -7.23 11.05 17.04
C HIS A 23 -8.07 11.49 15.86
N TYR A 24 -9.16 10.79 15.61
CA TYR A 24 -10.18 11.23 14.68
C TYR A 24 -11.08 12.30 15.33
N PRO A 25 -11.58 13.29 14.57
CA PRO A 25 -12.59 14.22 15.08
C PRO A 25 -13.87 13.47 15.53
N ASP A 26 -14.55 13.97 16.55
CA ASP A 26 -15.77 13.33 17.12
C ASP A 26 -16.88 13.12 16.08
N SER A 27 -16.90 13.93 15.02
CA SER A 27 -17.84 13.80 13.91
C SER A 27 -17.60 12.59 12.99
N ARG A 28 -16.54 11.80 13.24
CA ARG A 28 -16.19 10.61 12.46
C ARG A 28 -16.52 9.35 13.25
N PRO A 29 -17.13 8.31 12.65
CA PRO A 29 -17.42 7.05 13.36
C PRO A 29 -16.22 6.41 14.06
N GLN A 30 -15.01 6.65 13.56
CA GLN A 30 -13.75 6.13 14.11
C GLN A 30 -13.36 6.76 15.45
N SER A 31 -13.97 7.90 15.84
CA SER A 31 -13.64 8.64 17.07
C SER A 31 -13.89 7.82 18.33
N ASN A 32 -14.87 6.92 18.29
CA ASN A 32 -15.20 5.98 19.38
C ASN A 32 -14.03 5.05 19.77
N SER A 33 -13.01 4.92 18.91
CA SER A 33 -11.81 4.11 19.18
C SER A 33 -10.55 4.96 19.40
N ASN A 34 -10.69 6.26 19.65
CA ASN A 34 -9.56 7.12 19.95
C ASN A 34 -8.98 6.82 21.36
N PRO A 35 -7.64 6.92 21.53
CA PRO A 35 -6.63 7.10 20.49
C PRO A 35 -6.40 5.82 19.67
N GLN A 36 -6.21 5.96 18.37
CA GLN A 36 -5.74 4.87 17.52
C GLN A 36 -4.23 4.98 17.31
N GLU A 37 -3.50 3.92 17.65
CA GLU A 37 -2.06 3.90 17.43
C GLU A 37 -1.69 3.70 15.96
N SER A 38 -1.06 4.70 15.35
CA SER A 38 -0.56 4.66 13.97
C SER A 38 0.95 4.53 13.90
N TRP A 39 1.46 3.95 12.82
CA TRP A 39 2.90 3.95 12.53
C TRP A 39 3.29 5.18 11.72
N CYS A 40 4.20 5.98 12.28
CA CYS A 40 4.89 7.07 11.60
C CYS A 40 6.23 6.58 11.07
N TYR A 41 6.48 6.82 9.78
CA TYR A 41 7.72 6.41 9.13
C TYR A 41 8.60 7.63 8.85
N PRO A 42 9.94 7.46 8.80
CA PRO A 42 10.85 8.54 8.43
C PRO A 42 10.52 9.10 7.04
N LEU A 43 10.58 10.43 6.90
CA LEU A 43 10.29 11.11 5.63
C LEU A 43 11.21 10.63 4.50
N ALA A 44 12.48 10.37 4.81
CA ALA A 44 13.47 9.89 3.86
C ALA A 44 13.09 8.54 3.21
N ALA A 45 12.27 7.72 3.88
CA ALA A 45 11.82 6.42 3.35
C ALA A 45 10.72 6.52 2.29
N LEU A 46 10.17 7.72 2.01
CA LEU A 46 9.07 7.89 1.06
C LEU A 46 9.46 7.53 -0.38
N GLY A 47 10.70 7.84 -0.81
CA GLY A 47 11.19 7.49 -2.14
C GLY A 47 11.19 5.98 -2.36
N ALA A 48 11.88 5.25 -1.47
CA ALA A 48 11.94 3.79 -1.49
C ALA A 48 10.54 3.13 -1.39
N CYS A 49 9.60 3.75 -0.67
CA CYS A 49 8.23 3.26 -0.64
C CYS A 49 7.53 3.37 -2.00
N ARG A 50 7.78 4.45 -2.76
CA ARG A 50 7.17 4.67 -4.08
C ARG A 50 7.74 3.70 -5.11
N GLU A 51 9.05 3.52 -5.13
CA GLU A 51 9.73 2.54 -5.99
C GLU A 51 9.18 1.14 -5.74
N TRP A 52 9.16 0.70 -4.48
CA TRP A 52 8.61 -0.62 -4.15
C TRP A 52 7.12 -0.77 -4.53
N LEU A 53 6.31 0.29 -4.36
CA LEU A 53 4.91 0.25 -4.75
C LEU A 53 4.78 0.01 -6.26
N GLN A 54 5.61 0.66 -7.05
CA GLN A 54 5.63 0.48 -8.50
C GLN A 54 6.15 -0.92 -8.86
N ASP A 55 7.40 -1.22 -8.50
CA ASP A 55 8.13 -2.38 -9.02
C ASP A 55 7.58 -3.70 -8.46
N VAL A 56 7.29 -3.75 -7.16
CA VAL A 56 6.93 -5.00 -6.48
C VAL A 56 5.43 -5.17 -6.38
N TYR A 57 4.70 -4.10 -6.03
CA TYR A 57 3.28 -4.24 -5.79
C TYR A 57 2.47 -4.15 -7.08
N ILE A 58 2.68 -3.11 -7.90
CA ILE A 58 1.95 -2.89 -9.15
C ILE A 58 2.47 -3.84 -10.23
N GLU A 59 3.73 -3.71 -10.63
CA GLU A 59 4.34 -4.46 -11.74
C GLU A 59 4.65 -5.92 -11.36
N GLY A 60 5.12 -6.15 -10.14
CA GLY A 60 5.38 -7.49 -9.59
C GLY A 60 4.13 -8.34 -9.32
N GLY A 61 2.94 -7.87 -9.70
CA GLY A 61 1.72 -8.68 -9.78
C GLY A 61 0.94 -8.85 -8.47
N LYS A 62 1.41 -8.31 -7.33
CA LYS A 62 0.64 -8.34 -6.06
C LYS A 62 -0.69 -7.62 -6.22
N PHE A 63 -0.71 -6.48 -6.92
CA PHE A 63 -1.90 -5.70 -7.20
C PHE A 63 -2.92 -6.49 -8.02
N SER A 64 -2.48 -7.09 -9.14
CA SER A 64 -3.35 -7.92 -9.98
C SER A 64 -3.91 -9.12 -9.22
N ASN A 65 -3.08 -9.79 -8.40
CA ASN A 65 -3.51 -10.92 -7.59
C ASN A 65 -4.53 -10.52 -6.53
N TYR A 66 -4.34 -9.36 -5.89
CA TYR A 66 -5.31 -8.80 -4.95
C TYR A 66 -6.67 -8.56 -5.62
N LEU A 67 -6.69 -7.93 -6.80
CA LEU A 67 -7.94 -7.68 -7.53
C LEU A 67 -8.61 -8.98 -8.00
N LYS A 68 -7.85 -9.95 -8.51
CA LYS A 68 -8.38 -11.30 -8.84
C LYS A 68 -9.06 -11.95 -7.63
N GLY A 69 -8.46 -11.81 -6.43
CA GLY A 69 -9.06 -12.30 -5.19
C GLY A 69 -10.33 -11.55 -4.76
N LYS A 70 -10.49 -10.28 -5.13
CA LYS A 70 -11.76 -9.55 -4.92
C LYS A 70 -12.84 -10.00 -5.89
N VAL A 71 -12.48 -10.28 -7.14
CA VAL A 71 -13.38 -10.83 -8.15
C VAL A 71 -13.88 -12.21 -7.73
N SER A 72 -13.00 -13.11 -7.28
CA SER A 72 -13.41 -14.47 -6.87
C SER A 72 -14.37 -14.47 -5.67
N ARG A 73 -14.27 -13.45 -4.82
CA ARG A 73 -15.17 -13.25 -3.66
C ARG A 73 -16.41 -12.42 -4.01
N HIS A 74 -16.66 -12.14 -5.29
CA HIS A 74 -17.81 -11.35 -5.77
C HIS A 74 -17.88 -9.93 -5.20
N ASN A 75 -16.77 -9.41 -4.68
CA ASN A 75 -16.67 -8.04 -4.14
C ASN A 75 -16.35 -7.00 -5.22
N LEU A 76 -16.00 -7.46 -6.43
CA LEU A 76 -15.60 -6.60 -7.53
C LEU A 76 -15.96 -7.27 -8.86
N ALA A 77 -16.52 -6.50 -9.80
CA ALA A 77 -16.84 -7.01 -11.13
C ALA A 77 -15.55 -7.31 -11.94
N PRO A 78 -15.49 -8.42 -12.71
CA PRO A 78 -14.32 -8.76 -13.51
C PRO A 78 -13.90 -7.67 -14.50
N SER A 79 -14.86 -6.98 -15.11
CA SER A 79 -14.62 -5.90 -16.08
C SER A 79 -13.84 -4.74 -15.46
N ILE A 80 -14.23 -4.32 -14.25
CA ILE A 80 -13.57 -3.24 -13.51
C ILE A 80 -12.14 -3.63 -13.11
N ALA A 81 -11.95 -4.86 -12.63
CA ALA A 81 -10.62 -5.36 -12.30
C ALA A 81 -9.69 -5.31 -13.52
N ARG A 82 -10.17 -5.71 -14.69
CA ARG A 82 -9.40 -5.66 -15.94
C ARG A 82 -9.02 -4.23 -16.34
N VAL A 83 -9.95 -3.28 -16.23
CA VAL A 83 -9.68 -1.86 -16.51
C VAL A 83 -8.62 -1.31 -15.56
N ALA A 84 -8.75 -1.55 -14.25
CA ALA A 84 -7.79 -1.07 -13.27
C ALA A 84 -6.38 -1.65 -13.46
N ILE A 85 -6.29 -2.95 -13.78
CA ILE A 85 -5.01 -3.61 -14.07
C ILE A 85 -4.37 -3.00 -15.31
N GLY A 86 -5.13 -2.84 -16.40
CA GLY A 86 -4.60 -2.28 -17.65
C GLY A 86 -4.21 -0.80 -17.55
N ALA A 87 -4.83 -0.03 -16.65
CA ALA A 87 -4.50 1.38 -16.47
C ALA A 87 -3.18 1.62 -15.69
N LEU A 88 -2.83 0.70 -14.79
CA LEU A 88 -1.68 0.88 -13.88
C LEU A 88 -0.46 0.06 -14.25
N ILE A 89 -0.63 -0.99 -15.06
CA ILE A 89 0.47 -1.81 -15.56
C ILE A 89 0.67 -1.44 -17.04
N PRO A 90 1.64 -0.57 -17.37
CA PRO A 90 1.87 -0.16 -18.74
C PRO A 90 2.25 -1.36 -19.61
N ALA A 91 1.85 -1.33 -20.88
CA ALA A 91 2.28 -2.31 -21.86
C ALA A 91 3.81 -2.21 -22.00
N GLN A 92 4.51 -3.31 -21.71
CA GLN A 92 5.96 -3.38 -21.87
C GLN A 92 6.29 -3.28 -23.36
N ILE A 93 7.15 -2.33 -23.72
CA ILE A 93 7.67 -2.23 -25.09
C ILE A 93 8.64 -3.41 -25.26
N THR A 94 8.25 -4.38 -26.07
CA THR A 94 9.13 -5.49 -26.46
C THR A 94 10.11 -4.98 -27.51
N ALA A 95 11.41 -5.11 -27.23
CA ALA A 95 12.50 -4.74 -28.14
C ALA A 95 12.75 -5.84 -29.17
#